data_AF-A0A0F9PVI2-F1
#
_entry.id   AF-A0A0F9PVI2-F1
#
_cell.length_a   1.000
_cell.length_b   1.000
_cell.length_c   1.000
_cell.angle_alpha   90.00
_cell.angle_beta   90.00
_cell.angle_gamma   90.00
#
_symmetry.space_group_name_H-M   'P 1'
#
loop_
_entity.id
_entity.type
_entity.pdbx_description
1 polymer ?
#
loop_
_entity_poly.entity_id
_entity_poly.type
_entity_poly.pdbx_seq_one_letter_code
_entity_poly.pdbx_strand_id
1 'polypeptide(L)'
;MSLQAIKNKVRKDLRRLIPEFGDKKENFQILKLKSRKNFVYDVVFDNKPQNLPKEFIIKVFNTKNIVSENNILTRLKNQNFRVPEIFILKKPYLILEKINGDNLCDFINDNLNDTKQLDELTTKLKDQIIHCVEKLAEWLALLHEKNITRKYRTEEKFVLNKGDTRLRDFIINAEDDVLFGVDFEDAYEGNNLDDLAWICCSLLDTDPGIFEMTEPKHKMELINHFLKHYYKVSSSFQFDFNYLAEKIIEHLNIVISRRNLPYGPFNKSTFLQDIKI
;
A
#
# COMPACT_ATOMS: atom_id res chain seq x y z
N MET A 1 -23.98 -2.65 -8.19
CA MET A 1 -24.08 -1.79 -9.39
C MET A 1 -23.31 -2.46 -10.52
N SER A 2 -23.91 -2.67 -11.69
CA SER A 2 -23.24 -3.32 -12.83
C SER A 2 -22.15 -2.42 -13.43
N LEU A 3 -21.18 -3.00 -14.16
CA LEU A 3 -20.13 -2.25 -14.85
C LEU A 3 -20.72 -1.21 -15.81
N GLN A 4 -21.82 -1.54 -16.49
CA GLN A 4 -22.52 -0.63 -17.39
C GLN A 4 -23.13 0.57 -16.66
N ALA A 5 -23.75 0.35 -15.49
CA ALA A 5 -24.32 1.43 -14.69
C ALA A 5 -23.24 2.39 -14.17
N ILE A 6 -22.07 1.85 -13.80
CA ILE A 6 -20.90 2.64 -13.42
C ILE A 6 -20.39 3.46 -14.61
N LYS A 7 -20.17 2.83 -15.78
CA LYS A 7 -19.73 3.51 -16.99
C LYS A 7 -20.65 4.68 -17.32
N ASN A 8 -21.96 4.46 -17.29
CA ASN A 8 -22.96 5.50 -17.56
C ASN A 8 -22.90 6.65 -16.53
N LYS A 9 -22.69 6.33 -15.25
CA LYS A 9 -22.55 7.33 -14.18
C LYS A 9 -21.28 8.17 -14.38
N VAL A 10 -20.13 7.52 -14.59
CA VAL A 10 -18.84 8.19 -14.85
C VAL A 10 -18.96 9.12 -16.06
N ARG A 11 -19.56 8.64 -17.18
CA ARG A 11 -19.81 9.49 -18.36
C ARG A 11 -20.66 10.70 -18.02
N LYS A 12 -21.81 10.50 -17.38
CA LYS A 12 -22.73 11.59 -17.03
C LYS A 12 -22.06 12.65 -16.17
N ASP A 13 -21.29 12.21 -15.17
CA ASP A 13 -20.75 13.08 -14.14
C ASP A 13 -19.44 13.75 -14.55
N LEU A 14 -18.62 13.10 -15.40
CA LEU A 14 -17.30 13.61 -15.82
C LEU A 14 -17.24 14.19 -17.23
N ARG A 15 -18.25 14.00 -18.10
CA ARG A 15 -18.23 14.54 -19.49
C ARG A 15 -17.98 16.04 -19.64
N ARG A 16 -18.27 16.84 -18.59
CA ARG A 16 -17.97 18.28 -18.62
C ARG A 16 -16.48 18.59 -18.41
N LEU A 17 -15.77 17.70 -17.71
CA LEU A 17 -14.34 17.81 -17.46
C LEU A 17 -13.52 17.02 -18.49
N ILE A 18 -14.07 15.93 -18.99
CA ILE A 18 -13.46 15.03 -19.97
C ILE A 18 -14.49 14.84 -21.10
N PRO A 19 -14.57 15.78 -22.06
CA PRO A 19 -15.56 15.76 -23.15
C PRO A 19 -15.62 14.45 -23.92
N GLU A 20 -14.50 13.74 -24.03
CA GLU A 20 -14.35 12.47 -24.73
C GLU A 20 -15.21 11.35 -24.12
N PHE A 21 -15.61 11.46 -22.84
CA PHE A 21 -16.62 10.54 -22.28
C PHE A 21 -18.02 10.72 -22.89
N GLY A 22 -18.29 11.88 -23.49
CA GLY A 22 -19.54 12.22 -24.16
C GLY A 22 -19.62 11.76 -25.62
N ASP A 23 -18.52 11.24 -26.18
CA ASP A 23 -18.47 10.84 -27.59
C ASP A 23 -19.43 9.68 -27.88
N LYS A 24 -20.09 9.75 -29.04
CA LYS A 24 -21.05 8.71 -29.50
C LYS A 24 -20.36 7.39 -29.82
N LYS A 25 -19.09 7.44 -30.25
CA LYS A 25 -18.24 6.26 -30.38
C LYS A 25 -17.61 6.02 -29.02
N GLU A 26 -17.80 4.82 -28.45
CA GLU A 26 -17.15 4.44 -27.18
C GLU A 26 -15.66 4.22 -27.40
N ASN A 27 -14.89 5.31 -27.40
CA ASN A 27 -13.45 5.29 -27.67
C ASN A 27 -12.62 5.05 -26.39
N PHE A 28 -13.17 4.33 -25.41
CA PHE A 28 -12.52 4.08 -24.14
C PHE A 28 -12.99 2.79 -23.47
N GLN A 29 -12.10 2.22 -22.66
CA GLN A 29 -12.33 1.06 -21.82
C GLN A 29 -12.30 1.47 -20.35
N ILE A 30 -13.13 0.82 -19.53
CA ILE A 30 -13.12 0.98 -18.07
C ILE A 30 -13.09 -0.41 -17.46
N LEU A 31 -12.02 -0.70 -16.72
CA LEU A 31 -11.84 -1.91 -15.94
C LEU A 31 -11.97 -1.58 -14.46
N LYS A 32 -12.76 -2.37 -13.73
CA LYS A 32 -12.87 -2.21 -12.27
C LYS A 32 -11.73 -2.94 -11.59
N LEU A 33 -10.97 -2.23 -10.74
CA LEU A 33 -9.90 -2.80 -9.93
C LEU A 33 -10.44 -3.32 -8.59
N LYS A 34 -9.72 -4.26 -7.97
CA LYS A 34 -10.06 -4.83 -6.66
C LYS A 34 -9.77 -3.80 -5.55
N SER A 35 -10.83 -3.21 -5.00
CA SER A 35 -10.78 -2.33 -3.82
C SER A 35 -11.97 -2.59 -2.88
N ARG A 36 -11.74 -2.42 -1.57
CA ARG A 36 -12.74 -2.69 -0.51
C ARG A 36 -13.55 -1.46 -0.13
N LYS A 37 -12.90 -0.30 0.06
CA LYS A 37 -13.53 0.94 0.55
C LYS A 37 -14.12 1.78 -0.58
N ASN A 38 -13.34 1.94 -1.64
CA ASN A 38 -13.64 2.82 -2.77
C ASN A 38 -13.86 2.04 -4.05
N PHE A 39 -14.50 2.66 -5.03
CA PHE A 39 -14.54 2.08 -6.37
C PHE A 39 -13.40 2.66 -7.19
N VAL A 40 -12.46 1.80 -7.56
CA VAL A 40 -11.28 2.16 -8.34
C VAL A 40 -11.40 1.59 -9.74
N TYR A 41 -11.13 2.41 -10.75
CA TYR A 41 -11.22 2.05 -12.16
C TYR A 41 -9.96 2.44 -12.91
N ASP A 42 -9.48 1.52 -13.74
CA ASP A 42 -8.50 1.81 -14.79
C ASP A 42 -9.26 2.24 -16.04
N VAL A 43 -8.87 3.38 -16.61
CA VAL A 43 -9.49 3.97 -17.80
C VAL A 43 -8.45 4.13 -18.87
N VAL A 44 -8.72 3.56 -20.03
CA VAL A 44 -7.84 3.62 -21.22
C VAL A 44 -8.65 4.16 -22.38
N PHE A 45 -8.23 5.27 -22.96
CA PHE A 45 -8.80 5.79 -24.20
C PHE A 45 -8.07 5.23 -25.42
N ASP A 46 -8.79 5.02 -26.52
CA ASP A 46 -8.18 4.60 -27.79
C ASP A 46 -7.22 5.71 -28.30
N ASN A 47 -7.67 6.96 -28.20
CA ASN A 47 -6.91 8.17 -28.53
C ASN A 47 -6.70 9.02 -27.28
N LYS A 48 -5.52 9.64 -27.16
CA LYS A 48 -5.20 10.49 -26.02
C LYS A 48 -6.22 11.64 -25.89
N PRO A 49 -6.88 11.82 -24.73
CA PRO A 49 -7.78 12.95 -24.49
C PRO A 49 -6.99 14.27 -24.39
N GLN A 50 -7.67 15.40 -24.58
CA GLN A 50 -7.01 16.71 -24.75
C GLN A 50 -6.17 17.12 -23.53
N ASN A 51 -6.71 16.92 -22.32
CA ASN A 51 -6.13 17.43 -21.07
C ASN A 51 -5.70 16.33 -20.10
N LEU A 52 -5.68 15.08 -20.54
CA LEU A 52 -5.33 13.93 -19.72
C LEU A 52 -4.41 12.98 -20.49
N PRO A 53 -3.66 12.11 -19.79
CA PRO A 53 -2.99 11.00 -20.45
C PRO A 53 -4.01 10.02 -21.06
N LYS A 54 -3.51 9.16 -21.95
CA LYS A 54 -4.29 8.08 -22.58
C LYS A 54 -4.86 7.11 -21.52
N GLU A 55 -4.13 6.92 -20.43
CA GLU A 55 -4.48 6.00 -19.35
C GLU A 55 -4.40 6.70 -18.00
N PHE A 56 -5.37 6.44 -17.12
CA PHE A 56 -5.42 7.01 -15.79
C PHE A 56 -6.34 6.21 -14.86
N ILE A 57 -6.22 6.47 -13.55
CA ILE A 57 -7.05 5.83 -12.53
C ILE A 57 -8.16 6.79 -12.08
N ILE A 58 -9.40 6.29 -11.99
CA ILE A 58 -10.50 6.99 -11.31
C ILE A 58 -10.78 6.30 -9.99
N LYS A 59 -10.63 7.03 -8.88
CA LYS A 59 -11.08 6.61 -7.54
C LYS A 59 -12.37 7.36 -7.19
N VAL A 60 -13.44 6.61 -6.96
CA VAL A 60 -14.75 7.13 -6.54
C VAL A 60 -14.94 6.84 -5.06
N PHE A 61 -14.95 7.90 -4.26
CA PHE A 61 -15.03 7.80 -2.81
C PHE A 61 -16.46 7.62 -2.33
N ASN A 62 -16.62 6.69 -1.40
CA ASN A 62 -17.87 6.54 -0.64
C ASN A 62 -17.80 7.28 0.72
N THR A 63 -16.63 7.79 1.08
CA THR A 63 -16.33 8.43 2.37
C THR A 63 -15.91 9.89 2.20
N LYS A 64 -15.72 10.60 3.31
CA LYS A 64 -15.21 11.99 3.31
C LYS A 64 -13.68 12.07 3.12
N ASN A 65 -12.98 10.93 3.05
CA ASN A 65 -11.51 10.85 3.11
C ASN A 65 -10.81 11.42 1.85
N ILE A 66 -11.54 11.68 0.77
CA ILE A 66 -11.00 12.29 -0.46
C ILE A 66 -10.23 13.60 -0.21
N VAL A 67 -10.66 14.40 0.78
CA VAL A 67 -9.96 15.66 1.12
C VAL A 67 -8.62 15.37 1.80
N SER A 68 -8.59 14.38 2.69
CA SER A 68 -7.36 13.95 3.36
C SER A 68 -6.35 13.44 2.35
N GLU A 69 -6.77 12.50 1.49
CA GLU A 69 -5.89 11.91 0.48
C GLU A 69 -5.36 12.95 -0.51
N ASN A 70 -6.21 13.89 -0.97
CA ASN A 70 -5.76 14.99 -1.83
C ASN A 70 -4.66 15.85 -1.17
N ASN A 71 -4.86 16.21 0.11
CA ASN A 71 -3.91 17.03 0.84
C ASN A 71 -2.57 16.31 1.04
N ILE A 72 -2.61 15.02 1.39
CA ILE A 72 -1.41 14.20 1.58
C ILE A 72 -0.67 14.00 0.26
N LEU A 73 -1.35 13.59 -0.81
CA LEU A 73 -0.73 13.40 -2.13
C LEU A 73 -0.09 14.70 -2.65
N THR A 74 -0.78 15.84 -2.49
CA THR A 74 -0.25 17.15 -2.91
C THR A 74 1.00 17.52 -2.09
N ARG A 75 0.96 17.33 -0.77
CA ARG A 75 2.12 17.56 0.12
C ARG A 75 3.30 16.68 -0.29
N LEU A 76 3.08 15.39 -0.49
CA LEU A 76 4.13 14.43 -0.84
C LEU A 76 4.71 14.69 -2.23
N LYS A 77 3.87 15.04 -3.22
CA LYS A 77 4.33 15.43 -4.56
C LYS A 77 5.23 16.67 -4.50
N ASN A 78 4.86 17.69 -3.70
CA ASN A 78 5.70 18.89 -3.48
C ASN A 78 7.04 18.57 -2.79
N GLN A 79 7.13 17.45 -2.09
CA GLN A 79 8.36 16.93 -1.49
C GLN A 79 9.13 15.98 -2.43
N ASN A 80 8.70 15.86 -3.70
CA ASN A 80 9.25 14.94 -4.71
C ASN A 80 9.15 13.44 -4.34
N PHE A 81 8.14 13.06 -3.56
CA PHE A 81 7.86 11.64 -3.32
C PHE A 81 7.33 10.94 -4.56
N ARG A 82 7.62 9.64 -4.64
CA ARG A 82 7.07 8.73 -5.65
C ARG A 82 5.66 8.31 -5.24
N VAL A 83 4.70 9.16 -5.60
CA VAL A 83 3.26 8.99 -5.42
C VAL A 83 2.53 9.41 -6.70
N PRO A 84 1.30 8.93 -6.95
CA PRO A 84 0.52 9.32 -8.11
C PRO A 84 0.26 10.83 -8.16
N GLU A 85 0.42 11.42 -9.35
CA GLU A 85 -0.05 12.77 -9.60
C GLU A 85 -1.58 12.86 -9.60
N ILE A 86 -2.12 13.95 -9.07
CA ILE A 86 -3.55 14.25 -9.13
C ILE A 86 -3.82 15.08 -10.38
N PHE A 87 -4.54 14.51 -11.34
CA PHE A 87 -4.98 15.26 -12.51
C PHE A 87 -6.24 16.07 -12.25
N ILE A 88 -7.23 15.46 -11.58
CA ILE A 88 -8.53 16.10 -11.34
C ILE A 88 -9.07 15.69 -9.98
N LEU A 89 -9.49 16.68 -9.19
CA LEU A 89 -10.35 16.49 -8.03
C LEU A 89 -11.73 17.08 -8.30
N LYS A 90 -12.75 16.21 -8.37
CA LYS A 90 -14.17 16.61 -8.44
C LYS A 90 -15.00 15.63 -7.62
N LYS A 91 -15.31 15.97 -6.37
CA LYS A 91 -16.06 15.08 -5.45
C LYS A 91 -17.30 14.46 -6.13
N PRO A 92 -17.51 13.13 -6.03
CA PRO A 92 -16.72 12.14 -5.27
C PRO A 92 -15.53 11.51 -6.03
N TYR A 93 -15.13 12.08 -7.17
CA TYR A 93 -14.07 11.57 -8.06
C TYR A 93 -12.71 12.19 -7.78
N LEU A 94 -11.69 11.34 -7.70
CA LEU A 94 -10.28 11.69 -7.77
C LEU A 94 -9.69 10.96 -8.97
N ILE A 95 -9.08 11.70 -9.89
CA ILE A 95 -8.42 11.17 -11.08
C ILE A 95 -6.92 11.29 -10.89
N LEU A 96 -6.25 10.15 -10.97
CA LEU A 96 -4.85 9.98 -10.63
C LEU A 96 -4.06 9.45 -11.82
N GLU A 97 -2.77 9.74 -11.81
CA GLU A 97 -1.77 9.05 -12.62
C GLU A 97 -1.89 7.53 -12.45
N LYS A 98 -1.86 6.80 -13.58
CA LYS A 98 -1.66 5.36 -13.57
C LYS A 98 -0.16 5.09 -13.46
N ILE A 99 0.24 4.47 -12.37
CA ILE A 99 1.63 4.06 -12.15
C ILE A 99 1.87 2.77 -12.91
N ASN A 100 2.91 2.75 -13.75
CA ASN A 100 3.38 1.53 -14.40
C ASN A 100 4.25 0.73 -13.44
N GLY A 101 4.07 -0.60 -13.44
CA GLY A 101 4.82 -1.52 -12.61
C GLY A 101 3.93 -2.59 -12.00
N ASP A 102 4.55 -3.46 -11.22
CA ASP A 102 3.90 -4.60 -10.59
C ASP A 102 3.45 -4.23 -9.18
N ASN A 103 2.27 -4.72 -8.78
CA ASN A 103 1.84 -4.63 -7.40
C ASN A 103 2.75 -5.47 -6.52
N LEU A 104 3.35 -4.89 -5.48
CA LEU A 104 4.36 -5.59 -4.68
C LEU A 104 3.78 -6.82 -3.96
N CYS A 105 2.51 -6.78 -3.55
CA CYS A 105 1.86 -7.95 -2.95
C CYS A 105 1.74 -9.10 -3.96
N ASP A 106 1.26 -8.80 -5.17
CA ASP A 106 1.07 -9.82 -6.21
C ASP A 106 2.44 -10.37 -6.65
N PHE A 107 3.44 -9.51 -6.84
CA PHE A 107 4.82 -9.93 -7.14
C PHE A 107 5.39 -10.89 -6.10
N ILE A 108 5.21 -10.60 -4.80
CA ILE A 108 5.69 -11.49 -3.73
C ILE A 108 4.91 -12.81 -3.73
N ASN A 109 3.59 -12.79 -3.87
CA ASN A 109 2.75 -14.00 -3.90
C ASN A 109 3.13 -14.90 -5.07
N ASP A 110 3.23 -14.34 -6.28
CA ASP A 110 3.49 -15.09 -7.51
C ASP A 110 4.86 -15.78 -7.50
N ASN A 111 5.82 -15.25 -6.74
CA ASN A 111 7.20 -15.76 -6.68
C ASN A 111 7.54 -16.55 -5.41
N LEU A 112 6.70 -16.51 -4.37
CA LEU A 112 6.89 -17.27 -3.12
C LEU A 112 5.85 -18.36 -2.90
N ASN A 113 4.90 -18.52 -3.81
CA ASN A 113 3.94 -19.61 -3.72
C ASN A 113 4.67 -20.96 -3.60
N ASP A 114 4.21 -21.81 -2.69
CA ASP A 114 4.80 -23.12 -2.35
C ASP A 114 6.27 -23.09 -1.85
N THR A 115 6.86 -21.92 -1.61
CA THR A 115 8.23 -21.79 -1.09
C THR A 115 8.23 -21.86 0.43
N LYS A 116 9.12 -22.68 1.02
CA LYS A 116 9.27 -22.73 2.49
C LYS A 116 10.40 -21.84 2.97
N GLN A 117 11.49 -21.79 2.22
CA GLN A 117 12.72 -21.04 2.56
C GLN A 117 13.21 -20.27 1.34
N LEU A 118 13.77 -19.07 1.53
CA LEU A 118 14.25 -18.26 0.40
C LEU A 118 15.40 -18.93 -0.37
N ASP A 119 16.16 -19.82 0.29
CA ASP A 119 17.25 -20.58 -0.33
C ASP A 119 16.78 -21.65 -1.33
N GLU A 120 15.49 -21.95 -1.39
CA GLU A 120 14.90 -22.83 -2.41
C GLU A 120 14.76 -22.13 -3.76
N LEU A 121 14.81 -20.79 -3.77
CA LEU A 121 14.70 -19.97 -4.97
C LEU A 121 16.04 -19.91 -5.72
N THR A 122 15.98 -19.58 -7.01
CA THR A 122 17.18 -19.18 -7.75
C THR A 122 17.78 -17.93 -7.10
N THR A 123 19.12 -17.82 -7.07
CA THR A 123 19.82 -16.66 -6.50
C THR A 123 19.29 -15.34 -7.06
N LYS A 124 19.07 -15.28 -8.39
CA LYS A 124 18.53 -14.10 -9.05
C LYS A 124 17.15 -13.70 -8.49
N LEU A 125 16.23 -14.66 -8.36
CA LEU A 125 14.88 -14.37 -7.87
C LEU A 125 14.89 -13.98 -6.40
N LYS A 126 15.67 -14.69 -5.57
CA LYS A 126 15.87 -14.35 -4.17
C LYS A 126 16.36 -12.90 -4.01
N ASP A 127 17.39 -12.52 -4.75
CA ASP A 127 17.95 -11.17 -4.72
C ASP A 127 16.93 -10.12 -5.17
N GLN A 128 16.12 -10.42 -6.20
CA GLN A 128 15.05 -9.52 -6.66
C GLN A 128 13.97 -9.29 -5.59
N ILE A 129 13.54 -10.35 -4.89
CA ILE A 129 12.52 -10.23 -3.83
C ILE A 129 13.08 -9.42 -2.65
N ILE A 130 14.29 -9.75 -2.20
CA ILE A 130 14.95 -9.01 -1.11
C ILE A 130 15.09 -7.54 -1.48
N HIS A 131 15.57 -7.25 -2.69
CA HIS A 131 15.73 -5.89 -3.19
C HIS A 131 14.41 -5.10 -3.19
N CYS A 132 13.29 -5.70 -3.62
CA CYS A 132 11.99 -5.03 -3.57
C CYS A 132 11.55 -4.71 -2.14
N VAL A 133 11.83 -5.61 -1.19
CA VAL A 133 11.54 -5.39 0.24
C VAL A 133 12.43 -4.31 0.84
N GLU A 134 13.69 -4.22 0.41
CA GLU A 134 14.62 -3.15 0.79
C GLU A 134 14.17 -1.79 0.21
N LYS A 135 13.69 -1.73 -1.03
CA LYS A 135 13.09 -0.52 -1.62
C LYS A 135 11.86 -0.04 -0.87
N LEU A 136 11.03 -0.97 -0.39
CA LEU A 136 9.89 -0.64 0.46
C LEU A 136 10.36 -0.01 1.78
N ALA A 137 11.40 -0.57 2.41
CA ALA A 137 12.00 -0.01 3.62
C ALA A 137 12.57 1.40 3.39
N GLU A 138 13.29 1.62 2.28
CA GLU A 138 13.81 2.94 1.89
C GLU A 138 12.70 3.96 1.70
N TRP A 139 11.62 3.58 1.00
CA TRP A 139 10.50 4.47 0.74
C TRP A 139 9.81 4.91 2.04
N LEU A 140 9.57 3.98 2.96
CA LEU A 140 8.96 4.28 4.27
C LEU A 140 9.90 5.09 5.15
N ALA A 141 11.19 4.77 5.20
CA ALA A 141 12.17 5.55 5.95
C ALA A 141 12.19 7.00 5.44
N LEU A 142 12.21 7.19 4.12
CA LEU A 142 12.15 8.53 3.52
C LEU A 142 10.86 9.27 3.90
N LEU A 143 9.70 8.59 3.84
CA LEU A 143 8.41 9.16 4.24
C LEU A 143 8.47 9.67 5.67
N HIS A 144 8.91 8.82 6.59
CA HIS A 144 8.95 9.11 8.00
C HIS A 144 9.96 10.21 8.32
N GLU A 145 11.18 10.16 7.79
CA GLU A 145 12.23 11.15 8.08
C GLU A 145 11.91 12.54 7.52
N LYS A 146 11.32 12.63 6.33
CA LYS A 146 10.92 13.92 5.72
C LYS A 146 9.68 14.53 6.36
N ASN A 147 8.93 13.75 7.14
CA ASN A 147 7.65 14.16 7.71
C ASN A 147 7.58 13.94 9.22
N ILE A 148 8.70 14.15 9.92
CA ILE A 148 8.73 14.17 11.39
C ILE A 148 7.88 15.34 11.88
N THR A 149 6.92 15.04 12.75
CA THR A 149 6.14 16.02 13.51
C THR A 149 6.51 15.93 14.99
N ARG A 150 6.56 17.08 15.66
CA ARG A 150 6.83 17.16 17.10
C ARG A 150 5.55 17.59 17.78
N LYS A 151 5.08 16.82 18.75
CA LYS A 151 4.05 17.31 19.67
C LYS A 151 4.71 18.22 20.72
N TYR A 152 4.01 19.29 21.05
CA TYR A 152 4.50 20.26 22.03
C TYR A 152 4.67 19.55 23.39
N ARG A 153 5.87 19.64 23.98
CA ARG A 153 6.25 19.09 25.31
C ARG A 153 6.46 17.57 25.42
N THR A 154 6.63 16.84 24.31
CA THR A 154 7.07 15.43 24.35
C THR A 154 8.40 15.27 23.63
N GLU A 155 9.29 14.43 24.15
CA GLU A 155 10.51 14.01 23.45
C GLU A 155 10.22 12.99 22.33
N GLU A 156 9.00 12.43 22.32
CA GLU A 156 8.53 11.51 21.28
C GLU A 156 8.46 12.18 19.91
N LYS A 157 9.11 11.56 18.93
CA LYS A 157 9.05 11.95 17.52
C LYS A 157 7.88 11.25 16.86
N PHE A 158 6.92 12.03 16.36
CA PHE A 158 5.83 11.51 15.56
C PHE A 158 6.21 11.66 14.09
N VAL A 159 5.61 10.86 13.23
CA VAL A 159 5.83 10.92 11.78
C VAL A 159 4.51 10.85 11.06
N LEU A 160 4.48 11.31 9.81
CA LEU A 160 3.38 10.98 8.91
C LEU A 160 3.45 9.48 8.56
N ASN A 161 2.58 8.70 9.18
CA ASN A 161 2.31 7.33 8.77
C ASN A 161 1.36 7.35 7.56
N LYS A 162 1.58 6.44 6.62
CA LYS A 162 0.67 6.19 5.50
C LYS A 162 -0.67 5.61 5.98
N GLY A 163 -0.65 4.82 7.06
CA GLY A 163 -1.84 4.24 7.68
C GLY A 163 -2.44 3.07 6.88
N ASP A 164 -2.78 1.97 7.56
CA ASP A 164 -3.21 0.70 6.94
C ASP A 164 -2.22 0.23 5.84
N THR A 165 -0.93 0.41 6.09
CA THR A 165 0.18 0.28 5.13
C THR A 165 0.40 -1.17 4.70
N ARG A 166 -0.16 -1.57 3.55
CA ARG A 166 -0.03 -2.95 3.04
C ARG A 166 0.83 -3.03 1.80
N LEU A 167 1.38 -4.21 1.52
CA LEU A 167 2.19 -4.47 0.32
C LEU A 167 1.45 -4.09 -0.97
N ARG A 168 0.11 -4.27 -0.98
CA ARG A 168 -0.72 -3.95 -2.15
C ARG A 168 -0.82 -2.45 -2.46
N ASP A 169 -0.37 -1.60 -1.55
CA ASP A 169 -0.36 -0.16 -1.73
C ASP A 169 0.97 0.34 -2.32
N PHE A 170 1.81 -0.59 -2.77
CA PHE A 170 3.09 -0.30 -3.38
C PHE A 170 3.18 -0.92 -4.77
N ILE A 171 3.71 -0.13 -5.70
CA ILE A 171 3.93 -0.54 -7.09
C ILE A 171 5.42 -0.40 -7.38
N ILE A 172 6.07 -1.49 -7.76
CA ILE A 172 7.48 -1.51 -8.13
C ILE A 172 7.58 -1.50 -9.66
N ASN A 173 8.30 -0.53 -10.19
CA ASN A 173 8.77 -0.55 -11.57
C ASN A 173 10.20 -1.09 -11.56
N ALA A 174 10.35 -2.36 -11.94
CA ALA A 174 11.64 -3.05 -11.94
C ALA A 174 12.59 -2.54 -13.03
N GLU A 175 12.07 -1.95 -14.12
CA GLU A 175 12.90 -1.38 -15.19
C GLU A 175 13.61 -0.11 -14.72
N ASP A 176 12.88 0.75 -14.01
CA ASP A 176 13.40 2.03 -13.50
C ASP A 176 13.97 1.94 -12.08
N ASP A 177 13.83 0.79 -11.42
CA ASP A 177 14.19 0.57 -10.01
C ASP A 177 13.52 1.54 -9.03
N VAL A 178 12.22 1.81 -9.26
CA VAL A 178 11.42 2.80 -8.51
C VAL A 178 10.22 2.16 -7.86
N LEU A 179 10.05 2.41 -6.57
CA LEU A 179 8.87 2.04 -5.80
C LEU A 179 7.97 3.25 -5.55
N PHE A 180 6.69 3.12 -5.85
CA PHE A 180 5.65 4.11 -5.61
C PHE A 180 4.74 3.69 -4.47
N GLY A 181 4.36 4.64 -3.60
CA GLY A 181 3.29 4.45 -2.64
C GLY A 181 1.97 5.00 -3.18
N VAL A 182 0.87 4.28 -2.98
CA VAL A 182 -0.49 4.68 -3.37
C VAL A 182 -1.46 4.57 -2.19
N ASP A 183 -2.69 5.08 -2.33
CA ASP A 183 -3.76 4.94 -1.32
C ASP A 183 -3.42 5.54 0.06
N PHE A 184 -3.52 6.87 0.18
CA PHE A 184 -3.18 7.63 1.40
C PHE A 184 -4.41 8.07 2.21
N GLU A 185 -5.54 7.39 2.05
CA GLU A 185 -6.78 7.84 2.67
C GLU A 185 -6.84 7.68 4.19
N ASP A 186 -5.97 6.83 4.76
CA ASP A 186 -5.88 6.53 6.18
C ASP A 186 -4.63 7.14 6.85
N ALA A 187 -3.92 8.03 6.15
CA ALA A 187 -2.69 8.64 6.67
C ALA A 187 -2.94 9.48 7.93
N TYR A 188 -2.02 9.40 8.88
CA TYR A 188 -2.12 10.08 10.18
C TYR A 188 -0.74 10.34 10.80
N GLU A 189 -0.69 11.18 11.83
CA GLU A 189 0.55 11.42 12.59
C GLU A 189 0.65 10.49 13.80
N GLY A 190 1.72 9.69 13.89
CA GLY A 190 1.87 8.69 14.93
C GLY A 190 3.29 8.13 15.06
N ASN A 191 3.41 6.97 15.71
CA ASN A 191 4.67 6.26 15.85
C ASN A 191 5.01 5.56 14.52
N ASN A 192 6.26 5.68 14.05
CA ASN A 192 6.68 5.06 12.79
C ASN A 192 6.56 3.52 12.80
N LEU A 193 6.60 2.91 14.00
CA LEU A 193 6.42 1.47 14.17
C LEU A 193 5.03 0.99 13.75
N ASP A 194 4.02 1.85 13.68
CA ASP A 194 2.68 1.47 13.24
C ASP A 194 2.67 1.01 11.77
N ASP A 195 3.35 1.77 10.89
CA ASP A 195 3.51 1.41 9.48
C ASP A 195 4.39 0.17 9.32
N LEU A 196 5.47 0.06 10.11
CA LEU A 196 6.34 -1.13 10.08
C LEU A 196 5.59 -2.39 10.51
N ALA A 197 4.74 -2.29 11.55
CA ALA A 197 3.91 -3.40 12.00
C ALA A 197 2.90 -3.84 10.94
N TRP A 198 2.30 -2.89 10.20
CA TRP A 198 1.42 -3.21 9.09
C TRP A 198 2.14 -3.91 7.94
N ILE A 199 3.36 -3.48 7.58
CA ILE A 199 4.18 -4.20 6.59
C ILE A 199 4.53 -5.61 7.06
N CYS A 200 4.97 -5.76 8.31
CA CYS A 200 5.27 -7.08 8.87
C CYS A 200 4.04 -7.99 8.79
N CYS A 201 2.87 -7.49 9.21
CA CYS A 201 1.61 -8.22 9.09
C CYS A 201 1.26 -8.53 7.63
N SER A 202 1.48 -7.60 6.71
CA SER A 202 1.20 -7.80 5.28
C SER A 202 2.14 -8.82 4.63
N LEU A 203 3.40 -8.94 5.08
CA LEU A 203 4.32 -10.02 4.67
C LEU A 203 3.91 -11.38 5.26
N LEU A 204 3.38 -11.39 6.49
CA LEU A 204 2.82 -12.60 7.08
C LEU A 204 1.57 -13.08 6.32
N ASP A 205 0.74 -12.16 5.83
CA ASP A 205 -0.52 -12.43 5.14
C ASP A 205 -0.40 -12.53 3.60
N THR A 206 0.82 -12.54 3.02
CA THR A 206 1.02 -12.98 1.63
C THR A 206 0.56 -14.43 1.44
N ASP A 207 0.22 -14.86 0.23
CA ASP A 207 -0.35 -16.19 -0.04
C ASP A 207 0.75 -17.26 -0.19
N PRO A 208 0.73 -18.38 0.56
CA PRO A 208 -0.19 -18.72 1.66
C PRO A 208 0.10 -17.91 2.92
N GLY A 209 -0.95 -17.49 3.63
CA GLY A 209 -0.81 -16.67 4.85
C GLY A 209 -0.24 -17.45 6.03
N ILE A 210 0.21 -16.74 7.05
CA ILE A 210 0.86 -17.31 8.24
C ILE A 210 0.03 -18.40 8.94
N PHE A 211 -1.30 -18.30 8.90
CA PHE A 211 -2.21 -19.26 9.51
C PHE A 211 -2.43 -20.52 8.68
N GLU A 212 -2.03 -20.49 7.42
CA GLU A 212 -2.10 -21.61 6.48
C GLU A 212 -0.75 -22.36 6.38
N MET A 213 0.28 -21.90 7.09
CA MET A 213 1.64 -22.44 7.01
C MET A 213 2.09 -23.11 8.29
N THR A 214 2.79 -24.25 8.16
CA THR A 214 3.49 -24.88 9.29
C THR A 214 4.88 -24.28 9.53
N GLU A 215 5.56 -23.84 8.46
CA GLU A 215 6.93 -23.30 8.50
C GLU A 215 7.06 -22.00 7.69
N PRO A 216 6.80 -20.83 8.30
CA PRO A 216 6.80 -19.53 7.63
C PRO A 216 8.19 -18.84 7.59
N LYS A 217 9.28 -19.62 7.45
CA LYS A 217 10.65 -19.10 7.60
C LYS A 217 10.97 -17.98 6.61
N HIS A 218 10.64 -18.15 5.33
CA HIS A 218 10.88 -17.14 4.31
C HIS A 218 10.18 -15.80 4.64
N LYS A 219 8.99 -15.82 5.24
CA LYS A 219 8.28 -14.59 5.65
C LYS A 219 9.04 -13.86 6.78
N MET A 220 9.55 -14.62 7.75
CA MET A 220 10.37 -14.07 8.83
C MET A 220 11.70 -13.51 8.31
N GLU A 221 12.32 -14.17 7.33
CA GLU A 221 13.52 -13.68 6.64
C GLU A 221 13.24 -12.34 5.94
N LEU A 222 12.14 -12.22 5.19
CA LEU A 222 11.77 -10.95 4.54
C LEU A 222 11.48 -9.83 5.55
N ILE A 223 10.80 -10.13 6.65
CA ILE A 223 10.59 -9.17 7.75
C ILE A 223 11.94 -8.71 8.32
N ASN A 224 12.89 -9.63 8.51
CA ASN A 224 14.22 -9.29 8.98
C ASN A 224 14.98 -8.40 7.98
N HIS A 225 14.92 -8.70 6.68
CA HIS A 225 15.50 -7.84 5.64
C HIS A 225 14.88 -6.44 5.66
N PHE A 226 13.54 -6.37 5.68
CA PHE A 226 12.78 -5.12 5.76
C PHE A 226 13.20 -4.26 6.95
N LEU A 227 13.11 -4.80 8.17
CA LEU A 227 13.40 -4.04 9.39
C LEU A 227 14.87 -3.64 9.48
N LYS A 228 15.80 -4.56 9.16
CA LYS A 228 17.24 -4.23 9.17
C LYS A 228 17.56 -3.12 8.20
N HIS A 229 17.02 -3.17 6.98
CA HIS A 229 17.29 -2.15 5.98
C HIS A 229 16.65 -0.81 6.35
N TYR A 230 15.42 -0.81 6.86
CA TYR A 230 14.74 0.39 7.36
C TYR A 230 15.62 1.10 8.41
N TYR A 231 16.08 0.38 9.44
CA TYR A 231 16.92 0.95 10.50
C TYR A 231 18.36 1.24 10.08
N LYS A 232 18.85 0.62 9.00
CA LYS A 232 20.14 0.95 8.40
C LYS A 232 20.09 2.31 7.70
N VAL A 233 18.99 2.62 7.01
CA VAL A 233 18.85 3.87 6.25
C VAL A 233 18.20 4.99 7.06
N SER A 234 17.44 4.67 8.12
CA SER A 234 16.89 5.64 9.06
C SER A 234 17.73 5.70 10.34
N SER A 235 18.44 6.81 10.56
CA SER A 235 19.31 6.95 11.75
C SER A 235 18.62 7.62 12.94
N SER A 236 17.43 8.17 12.71
CA SER A 236 16.77 9.09 13.64
C SER A 236 15.70 8.45 14.53
N PHE A 237 15.35 7.19 14.28
CA PHE A 237 14.29 6.45 14.98
C PHE A 237 14.86 5.36 15.88
N GLN A 238 14.19 5.15 17.02
CA GLN A 238 14.51 4.06 17.93
C GLN A 238 13.64 2.85 17.63
N PHE A 239 14.18 1.65 17.87
CA PHE A 239 13.44 0.41 17.77
C PHE A 239 12.91 0.01 19.14
N ASP A 240 11.59 -0.17 19.23
CA ASP A 240 10.93 -0.76 20.40
C ASP A 240 10.26 -2.06 19.97
N PHE A 241 10.89 -3.17 20.36
CA PHE A 241 10.39 -4.51 20.06
C PHE A 241 9.01 -4.77 20.69
N ASN A 242 8.78 -4.32 21.92
CA ASN A 242 7.53 -4.58 22.63
C ASN A 242 6.36 -3.85 21.97
N TYR A 243 6.58 -2.60 21.56
CA TYR A 243 5.58 -1.82 20.83
C TYR A 243 5.29 -2.46 19.47
N LEU A 244 6.34 -2.81 18.70
CA LEU A 244 6.17 -3.43 17.38
C LEU A 244 5.41 -4.76 17.49
N ALA A 245 5.78 -5.64 18.44
CA ALA A 245 5.14 -6.94 18.63
C ALA A 245 3.65 -6.79 18.98
N GLU A 246 3.31 -5.81 19.85
CA GLU A 246 1.93 -5.50 20.19
C GLU A 246 1.12 -5.05 18.96
N LYS A 247 1.69 -4.17 18.15
CA LYS A 247 1.04 -3.72 16.89
C LYS A 247 0.89 -4.82 15.85
N ILE A 248 1.87 -5.73 15.74
CA ILE A 248 1.74 -6.90 14.86
C ILE A 248 0.57 -7.78 15.32
N ILE A 249 0.45 -8.05 16.63
CA ILE A 249 -0.67 -8.85 17.18
C ILE A 249 -2.01 -8.17 16.92
N GLU A 250 -2.12 -6.85 17.16
CA GLU A 250 -3.33 -6.08 16.85
C GLU A 250 -3.72 -6.20 15.37
N HIS A 251 -2.76 -6.07 14.45
CA HIS A 251 -3.01 -6.17 13.01
C HIS A 251 -3.35 -7.59 12.56
N LEU A 252 -2.75 -8.62 13.15
CA LEU A 252 -3.10 -10.02 12.87
C LEU A 252 -4.53 -10.33 13.30
N ASN A 253 -5.00 -9.81 14.43
CA ASN A 253 -6.40 -9.94 14.85
C ASN A 253 -7.37 -9.30 13.84
N ILE A 254 -6.97 -8.19 13.23
CA ILE A 254 -7.74 -7.56 12.15
C ILE A 254 -7.77 -8.47 10.91
N VAL A 255 -6.64 -9.11 10.56
CA VAL A 255 -6.58 -10.07 9.44
C VAL A 255 -7.49 -11.28 9.69
N ILE A 256 -7.43 -11.90 10.87
CA ILE A 256 -8.29 -13.02 11.27
C ILE A 256 -9.77 -12.67 11.09
N SER A 257 -10.18 -11.53 11.62
CA SER A 257 -11.56 -11.06 11.52
C SER A 257 -11.97 -10.83 10.05
N ARG A 258 -11.11 -10.19 9.25
CA ARG A 258 -11.38 -9.88 7.83
C ARG A 258 -11.45 -11.12 6.96
N ARG A 259 -10.66 -12.17 7.27
CA ARG A 259 -10.61 -13.44 6.55
C ARG A 259 -11.59 -14.48 7.10
N ASN A 260 -12.28 -14.16 8.22
CA ASN A 260 -13.18 -15.07 8.93
C ASN A 260 -12.50 -16.42 9.26
N LEU A 261 -11.25 -16.35 9.74
CA LEU A 261 -10.49 -17.54 10.10
C LEU A 261 -11.00 -18.13 11.43
N PRO A 262 -10.89 -19.45 11.65
CA PRO A 262 -11.43 -20.11 12.85
C PRO A 262 -10.60 -19.87 14.12
N TYR A 263 -9.74 -18.86 14.15
CA TYR A 263 -8.90 -18.51 15.28
C TYR A 263 -9.58 -17.42 16.13
N GLY A 264 -9.49 -17.54 17.46
CA GLY A 264 -9.87 -16.47 18.37
C GLY A 264 -8.88 -15.29 18.32
N PRO A 265 -9.19 -14.15 18.94
CA PRO A 265 -8.26 -13.03 19.02
C PRO A 265 -7.03 -13.43 19.84
N PHE A 266 -5.83 -13.21 19.29
CA PHE A 266 -4.58 -13.30 20.01
C PHE A 266 -4.51 -12.20 21.08
N ASN A 267 -4.09 -12.56 22.29
CA ASN A 267 -3.74 -11.58 23.30
C ASN A 267 -2.24 -11.65 23.61
N LYS A 268 -1.66 -10.52 24.03
CA LYS A 268 -0.24 -10.42 24.36
C LYS A 268 0.19 -11.37 25.47
N SER A 269 -0.68 -11.60 26.48
CA SER A 269 -0.37 -12.43 27.64
C SER A 269 -0.32 -13.93 27.34
N THR A 270 -1.04 -14.42 26.33
CA THR A 270 -1.00 -15.81 25.86
C THR A 270 0.12 -15.98 24.85
N PHE A 271 0.26 -15.06 23.89
CA PHE A 271 1.29 -15.17 22.85
C PHE A 271 2.72 -15.07 23.40
N LEU A 272 2.99 -14.16 24.34
CA LEU A 272 4.33 -14.03 24.94
C LEU A 272 4.63 -15.09 26.01
N GLN A 273 3.62 -15.76 26.58
CA GLN A 273 3.85 -16.86 27.52
C GLN A 273 4.42 -18.10 26.81
N ASP A 274 4.06 -18.30 25.55
CA ASP A 274 4.58 -19.39 24.71
C ASP A 274 5.95 -19.07 24.11
N ILE A 275 6.36 -17.79 24.09
CA ILE A 275 7.71 -17.33 23.70
C ILE A 275 8.57 -17.09 24.95
N LYS A 276 8.59 -18.07 25.86
CA LYS A 276 9.66 -18.14 26.87
C LYS A 276 10.91 -18.69 26.19
N ILE A 277 11.81 -17.78 25.83
CA ILE A 277 13.23 -18.06 25.62
C ILE A 277 13.86 -18.43 26.98
#